data_AF-A0A8S9U0W0-F1
#
_entry.id   AF-A0A8S9U0W0-F1
#
_cell.length_a   1.000
_cell.length_b   1.000
_cell.length_c   1.000
_cell.angle_alpha   90.00
_cell.angle_beta   90.00
_cell.angle_gamma   90.00
#
_symmetry.space_group_name_H-M   'P 1'
#
loop_
_entity.id
_entity.type
_entity.pdbx_description
1 polymer ?
#
loop_
_entity_poly.entity_id
_entity_poly.type
_entity_poly.pdbx_seq_one_letter_code
_entity_poly.pdbx_strand_id
1 'polypeptide(L)'
;MYCTSDDTNCGDKAAMLRNKLEDKFFTHGVDLYLCGHQHNYERAFDVYKSQTWKRTHNMRATTHILTGASGQYLTSIMRKAFERPTEVWDAFRNSIFGYSRMEVVNATHLHWQQVEADPENPAARGLYGQVIDDVWLVQEQHGSFAPVGKAS
;
A
#
# COMPACT_ATOMS: atom_id res chain seq x y z
N MET A 1 -6.99 2.13 0.48
CA MET A 1 -8.32 1.51 0.44
C MET A 1 -8.28 0.02 0.74
N TYR A 2 -7.16 -0.65 0.47
CA TYR A 2 -6.88 -1.99 0.97
C TYR A 2 -5.91 -1.89 2.14
N CYS A 3 -6.26 -2.50 3.27
CA CYS A 3 -5.39 -2.65 4.44
C CYS A 3 -5.93 -3.75 5.37
N THR A 4 -5.12 -4.19 6.35
CA THR A 4 -5.47 -5.25 7.31
C THR A 4 -5.28 -4.84 8.78
N SER A 5 -5.15 -3.54 9.05
CA SER A 5 -4.87 -3.03 10.40
C SER A 5 -6.00 -3.27 11.40
N ASP A 6 -7.25 -2.90 11.10
CA ASP A 6 -8.42 -3.11 11.98
C ASP A 6 -9.75 -3.17 11.21
N ASP A 7 -10.79 -3.72 11.85
CA ASP A 7 -12.09 -3.91 11.18
C ASP A 7 -12.86 -2.60 10.94
N THR A 8 -12.65 -1.57 11.74
CA THR A 8 -13.41 -0.31 11.58
C THR A 8 -12.90 0.50 10.39
N ASN A 9 -11.59 0.73 10.32
CA ASN A 9 -10.96 1.57 9.33
C ASN A 9 -10.60 0.78 8.06
N CYS A 10 -10.09 -0.45 8.20
CA CYS A 10 -9.79 -1.32 7.04
C CYS A 10 -10.97 -2.21 6.60
N GLY A 11 -11.99 -2.37 7.44
CA GLY A 11 -13.28 -2.92 7.04
C GLY A 11 -14.21 -1.84 6.51
N ASP A 12 -15.16 -1.37 7.32
CA ASP A 12 -16.31 -0.57 6.86
C ASP A 12 -15.94 0.74 6.16
N LYS A 13 -15.01 1.53 6.75
CA LYS A 13 -14.62 2.81 6.15
C LYS A 13 -13.85 2.63 4.84
N ALA A 14 -12.95 1.65 4.80
CA ALA A 14 -12.23 1.31 3.58
C ALA A 14 -13.18 0.73 2.52
N ALA A 15 -14.17 -0.08 2.89
CA ALA A 15 -15.20 -0.59 2.00
C ALA A 15 -16.04 0.56 1.40
N MET A 16 -16.40 1.55 2.21
CA MET A 16 -17.09 2.76 1.75
C MET A 16 -16.26 3.50 0.68
N LEU A 17 -14.96 3.66 0.88
CA LEU A 17 -14.06 4.27 -0.12
C LEU A 17 -13.96 3.40 -1.39
N ARG A 18 -13.77 2.09 -1.25
CA ARG A 18 -13.70 1.16 -2.40
C ARG A 18 -14.96 1.26 -3.25
N ASN A 19 -16.14 1.27 -2.63
CA ASN A 19 -17.43 1.39 -3.32
C ASN A 19 -17.57 2.68 -4.14
N LYS A 20 -16.85 3.75 -3.80
CA LYS A 20 -16.95 5.04 -4.49
C LYS A 20 -15.83 5.28 -5.50
N LEU A 21 -14.63 4.74 -5.25
CA LEU A 21 -13.42 5.13 -5.96
C LEU A 21 -12.75 3.98 -6.72
N GLU A 22 -12.92 2.73 -6.29
CA GLU A 22 -12.17 1.61 -6.87
C GLU A 22 -12.42 1.44 -8.37
N ASP A 23 -13.69 1.48 -8.80
CA ASP A 23 -14.04 1.36 -10.22
C ASP A 23 -13.50 2.53 -11.03
N LYS A 24 -13.47 3.73 -10.44
CA LYS A 24 -12.90 4.92 -11.08
C LYS A 24 -11.40 4.76 -11.26
N PHE A 25 -10.70 4.25 -10.25
CA PHE A 25 -9.26 4.00 -10.34
C PHE A 25 -8.94 2.93 -11.39
N PHE A 26 -9.77 1.88 -11.44
CA PHE A 26 -9.66 0.83 -12.43
C PHE A 26 -9.88 1.34 -13.86
N THR A 27 -10.95 2.10 -14.09
CA THR A 27 -11.28 2.68 -15.41
C THR A 27 -10.29 3.75 -15.86
N HIS A 28 -9.75 4.55 -14.94
CA HIS A 28 -8.83 5.63 -15.30
C HIS A 28 -7.35 5.24 -15.25
N GLY A 29 -7.03 3.98 -14.92
CA GLY A 29 -5.64 3.51 -14.96
C GLY A 29 -4.77 4.11 -13.86
N VAL A 30 -5.29 4.25 -12.64
CA VAL A 30 -4.49 4.76 -11.52
C VAL A 30 -3.45 3.72 -11.13
N ASP A 31 -2.17 3.98 -11.38
CA ASP A 31 -1.10 3.02 -11.12
C ASP A 31 -0.87 2.78 -9.62
N LEU A 32 -0.87 3.86 -8.82
CA LEU A 32 -0.51 3.83 -7.40
C LEU A 32 -1.47 4.70 -6.56
N TYR A 33 -1.95 4.15 -5.44
CA TYR A 33 -2.70 4.86 -4.41
C TYR A 33 -1.94 4.84 -3.09
N LEU A 34 -1.65 6.02 -2.53
CA LEU A 34 -0.99 6.18 -1.24
C LEU A 34 -1.99 6.65 -0.18
N CYS A 35 -1.90 6.11 1.04
CA CYS A 35 -2.66 6.64 2.18
C CYS A 35 -1.92 6.49 3.51
N GLY A 36 -2.41 7.20 4.53
CA GLY A 36 -2.04 7.02 5.92
C GLY A 36 -3.23 6.58 6.76
N HIS A 37 -3.51 7.31 7.85
CA HIS A 37 -4.58 7.06 8.84
C HIS A 37 -4.32 5.87 9.75
N GLN A 38 -3.99 4.69 9.20
CA GLN A 38 -3.57 3.55 10.01
C GLN A 38 -2.08 3.63 10.35
N HIS A 39 -1.72 3.40 11.61
CA HIS A 39 -0.36 3.62 12.12
C HIS A 39 0.58 2.42 11.89
N ASN A 40 0.59 1.90 10.67
CA ASN A 40 1.50 0.86 10.21
C ASN A 40 1.78 1.04 8.70
N TYR A 41 2.66 0.20 8.17
CA TYR A 41 3.04 0.16 6.76
C TYR A 41 2.47 -1.11 6.13
N GLU A 42 1.84 -0.99 4.97
CA GLU A 42 1.31 -2.12 4.23
C GLU A 42 1.27 -1.83 2.73
N ARG A 43 1.85 -2.72 1.95
CA ARG A 43 1.85 -2.65 0.49
C ARG A 43 1.06 -3.84 -0.05
N ALA A 44 0.03 -3.53 -0.82
CA ALA A 44 -0.67 -4.52 -1.63
C ALA A 44 0.10 -4.76 -2.95
N PHE A 45 -0.16 -5.90 -3.58
CA PHE A 45 0.01 -6.05 -5.02
C PHE A 45 -1.03 -5.20 -5.78
N ASP A 46 -1.06 -5.31 -7.11
CA ASP A 46 -2.19 -4.86 -7.90
C ASP A 46 -3.49 -5.53 -7.43
N VAL A 47 -4.52 -4.73 -7.11
CA VAL A 47 -5.76 -5.27 -6.53
C VAL A 47 -7.01 -4.55 -7.05
N TYR A 48 -7.99 -5.35 -7.45
CA TYR A 48 -9.32 -4.90 -7.85
C TYR A 48 -10.37 -5.92 -7.41
N LYS A 49 -11.42 -5.48 -6.71
CA LYS A 49 -12.48 -6.33 -6.15
C LYS A 49 -11.93 -7.50 -5.33
N SER A 50 -10.93 -7.20 -4.49
CA SER A 50 -10.17 -8.16 -3.68
C SER A 50 -9.46 -9.28 -4.47
N GLN A 51 -9.39 -9.16 -5.79
CA GLN A 51 -8.63 -10.06 -6.65
C GLN A 51 -7.32 -9.38 -7.04
N THR A 52 -6.28 -10.18 -7.18
CA THR A 52 -4.93 -9.70 -7.50
C THR A 52 -4.29 -10.62 -8.53
N TRP A 53 -3.39 -10.06 -9.33
CA TRP A 53 -2.52 -10.83 -10.22
C TRP A 53 -1.10 -10.96 -9.67
N LYS A 54 -0.86 -10.45 -8.44
CA LYS A 54 0.43 -10.43 -7.75
C LYS A 54 1.54 -9.80 -8.60
N ARG A 55 1.21 -8.69 -9.28
CA ARG A 55 2.13 -8.01 -10.20
C ARG A 55 2.71 -6.75 -9.58
N THR A 56 3.96 -6.50 -9.93
CA THR A 56 4.67 -5.22 -9.79
C THR A 56 5.20 -4.73 -11.15
N HIS A 57 4.93 -5.48 -12.22
CA HIS A 57 5.29 -5.18 -13.60
C HIS A 57 4.04 -5.33 -14.48
N ASN A 58 3.69 -4.29 -15.24
CA ASN A 58 2.45 -4.21 -16.02
C ASN A 58 1.25 -4.69 -15.18
N MET A 59 1.03 -3.97 -14.07
CA MET A 59 -0.07 -4.19 -13.15
C MET A 59 -1.40 -4.15 -13.90
N ARG A 60 -2.38 -4.91 -13.40
CA ARG A 60 -3.73 -4.97 -13.96
C ARG A 60 -4.77 -4.23 -13.12
N ALA A 61 -4.32 -3.57 -12.07
CA ALA A 61 -5.12 -2.75 -11.19
C ALA A 61 -4.19 -1.86 -10.36
N THR A 62 -4.77 -0.91 -9.65
CA THR A 62 -4.04 -0.01 -8.76
C THR A 62 -3.32 -0.76 -7.66
N THR A 63 -2.02 -0.50 -7.50
CA THR A 63 -1.26 -0.87 -6.31
C THR A 63 -1.60 0.08 -5.17
N HIS A 64 -1.87 -0.45 -3.98
CA HIS A 64 -2.20 0.35 -2.80
C HIS A 64 -1.08 0.27 -1.77
N ILE A 65 -0.62 1.42 -1.28
CA ILE A 65 0.39 1.48 -0.21
C ILE A 65 -0.13 2.36 0.93
N LEU A 66 -0.26 1.75 2.09
CA LEU A 66 -0.45 2.39 3.37
C LEU A 66 0.92 2.73 3.97
N THR A 67 1.18 4.02 4.19
CA THR A 67 2.43 4.54 4.77
C THR A 67 2.13 5.46 5.95
N GLY A 68 1.39 4.95 6.95
CA GLY A 68 1.05 5.72 8.15
C GLY A 68 1.98 5.47 9.35
N ALA A 69 3.15 4.90 9.11
CA ALA A 69 4.09 4.45 10.15
C ALA A 69 5.09 5.52 10.62
N SER A 70 4.77 6.81 10.54
CA SER A 70 5.76 7.90 10.76
C SER A 70 6.07 8.23 12.22
N GLY A 71 5.54 7.49 13.20
CA GLY A 71 5.90 7.67 14.62
C GLY A 71 4.85 8.36 15.48
N GLN A 72 3.55 8.05 15.30
CA GLN A 72 2.49 8.65 16.11
C GLN A 72 2.77 8.52 17.61
N TYR A 73 2.65 9.66 18.29
CA TYR A 73 2.80 9.80 19.72
C TYR A 73 1.63 10.62 20.26
N LEU A 74 0.83 10.06 21.18
CA LEU A 74 -0.23 10.80 21.87
C LEU A 74 0.10 10.98 23.35
N THR A 75 0.14 9.87 24.09
CA THR A 75 0.57 9.79 25.51
C THR A 75 1.63 8.71 25.73
N SER A 76 1.76 7.78 24.79
CA SER A 76 2.81 6.78 24.66
C SER A 76 3.04 6.50 23.17
N ILE A 77 4.16 5.84 22.86
CA ILE A 77 4.42 5.35 21.51
C ILE A 77 3.35 4.31 21.14
N MET A 78 2.60 4.59 20.08
CA MET A 78 1.54 3.71 19.60
C MET A 78 1.93 3.05 18.27
N ARG A 79 2.25 1.75 18.35
CA ARG A 79 2.47 0.90 17.17
C ARG A 79 1.20 0.11 16.90
N LYS A 80 0.62 0.24 15.71
CA LYS A 80 -0.65 -0.45 15.37
C LYS A 80 -0.35 -1.86 14.86
N ALA A 81 -0.77 -2.86 15.63
CA ALA A 81 -0.76 -4.26 15.21
C ALA A 81 -1.74 -4.50 14.05
N PHE A 82 -1.55 -5.60 13.33
CA PHE A 82 -2.51 -6.09 12.34
C PHE A 82 -3.53 -6.99 13.05
N GLU A 83 -4.76 -6.51 13.17
CA GLU A 83 -5.86 -7.27 13.79
C GLU A 83 -6.51 -8.24 12.81
N ARG A 84 -6.42 -7.95 11.50
CA ARG A 84 -6.99 -8.80 10.44
C ARG A 84 -5.93 -9.76 9.89
N PRO A 85 -6.33 -10.98 9.47
CA PRO A 85 -5.41 -11.90 8.80
C PRO A 85 -4.85 -11.30 7.51
N THR A 86 -3.73 -11.84 7.03
CA THR A 86 -3.22 -11.50 5.69
C THR A 86 -4.24 -11.88 4.63
N GLU A 87 -4.35 -11.07 3.60
CA GLU A 87 -5.14 -11.32 2.40
C GLU A 87 -4.23 -11.71 1.22
N VAL A 88 -4.82 -12.27 0.17
CA VAL A 88 -4.05 -12.73 -1.01
C VAL A 88 -3.33 -11.61 -1.76
N TRP A 89 -3.83 -10.37 -1.62
CA TRP A 89 -3.27 -9.17 -2.22
C TRP A 89 -2.21 -8.49 -1.34
N ASP A 90 -2.00 -8.94 -0.09
CA ASP A 90 -0.92 -8.40 0.75
C ASP A 90 0.44 -8.84 0.22
N ALA A 91 1.27 -7.86 -0.16
CA ALA A 91 2.63 -8.10 -0.62
C ALA A 91 3.64 -7.96 0.51
N PHE A 92 3.48 -6.94 1.36
CA PHE A 92 4.33 -6.71 2.51
C PHE A 92 3.59 -5.89 3.57
N ARG A 93 3.82 -6.18 4.86
CA ARG A 93 3.24 -5.39 5.97
C ARG A 93 4.15 -5.36 7.19
N ASN A 94 4.22 -4.21 7.87
CA ASN A 94 5.07 -3.99 9.03
C ASN A 94 4.49 -2.93 9.98
N SER A 95 4.60 -3.15 11.29
CA SER A 95 4.15 -2.21 12.34
C SER A 95 5.28 -1.37 12.94
N ILE A 96 6.52 -1.52 12.47
CA ILE A 96 7.68 -0.72 12.90
C ILE A 96 7.60 0.67 12.25
N PHE A 97 7.96 1.72 13.00
CA PHE A 97 7.98 3.06 12.43
C PHE A 97 9.04 3.25 11.34
N GLY A 98 8.76 4.16 10.43
CA GLY A 98 9.56 4.40 9.27
C GLY A 98 8.99 5.47 8.36
N TYR A 99 9.66 5.68 7.25
CA TYR A 99 9.22 6.58 6.18
C TYR A 99 9.43 5.94 4.82
N SER A 100 8.63 6.35 3.84
CA SER A 100 8.77 5.85 2.48
C SER A 100 9.61 6.79 1.61
N ARG A 101 10.35 6.22 0.67
CA ARG A 101 11.01 6.93 -0.44
C ARG A 101 10.36 6.49 -1.73
N MET A 102 10.03 7.47 -2.57
CA MET A 102 9.47 7.25 -3.91
C MET A 102 10.36 7.98 -4.90
N GLU A 103 10.94 7.22 -5.83
CA GLU A 103 11.73 7.75 -6.93
C GLU A 103 11.04 7.41 -8.25
N VAL A 104 10.48 8.43 -8.91
CA VAL A 104 9.94 8.28 -10.27
C VAL A 104 11.09 8.48 -11.24
N VAL A 105 11.59 7.38 -11.80
CA VAL A 105 12.81 7.39 -12.61
C VAL A 105 12.54 7.82 -14.04
N ASN A 106 11.44 7.34 -14.62
CA ASN A 106 11.01 7.70 -15.97
C ASN A 106 9.50 7.43 -16.13
N ALA A 107 9.00 7.51 -17.37
CA ALA A 107 7.59 7.29 -17.66
C ALA A 107 7.06 5.93 -17.18
N THR A 108 7.90 4.89 -17.14
CA THR A 108 7.47 3.52 -16.85
C THR A 108 7.97 2.96 -15.51
N HIS A 109 8.98 3.57 -14.87
CA HIS A 109 9.62 3.01 -13.68
C HIS A 109 9.49 3.93 -12.46
N LEU A 110 8.96 3.35 -11.39
CA LEU A 110 8.93 3.92 -10.05
C LEU A 110 9.63 2.96 -9.09
N HIS A 111 10.59 3.47 -8.33
CA HIS A 111 11.21 2.75 -7.22
C HIS A 111 10.56 3.18 -5.90
N TRP A 112 10.09 2.20 -5.13
CA TRP A 112 9.49 2.42 -3.83
C TRP A 112 10.28 1.70 -2.75
N GLN A 113 10.57 2.41 -1.68
CA GLN A 113 11.23 1.84 -0.50
C GLN A 113 10.54 2.28 0.78
N GLN A 114 10.47 1.39 1.76
CA GLN A 114 10.18 1.73 3.16
C GLN A 114 11.46 1.63 3.97
N VAL A 115 11.79 2.69 4.70
CA VAL A 115 12.99 2.78 5.54
C VAL A 115 12.58 2.75 7.01
N GLU A 116 13.27 1.92 7.79
CA GLU A 116 13.10 1.79 9.23
C GLU A 116 13.59 3.05 9.97
N ALA A 117 12.81 3.55 10.93
CA ALA A 117 13.14 4.73 11.72
C ALA A 117 12.58 4.70 13.16
N ASP A 118 12.56 3.53 13.79
CA ASP A 118 12.02 3.24 15.12
C ASP A 118 13.11 2.73 16.09
N PRO A 119 14.08 3.58 16.46
CA PRO A 119 15.21 3.16 17.30
C PRO A 119 14.79 2.67 18.69
N GLU A 120 13.58 3.02 19.14
CA GLU A 120 13.02 2.62 20.43
C GLU A 120 12.33 1.24 20.39
N ASN A 121 12.12 0.66 19.20
CA ASN A 121 11.48 -0.64 19.08
C ASN A 121 12.50 -1.78 19.25
N PRO A 122 12.36 -2.64 20.26
CA PRO A 122 13.26 -3.77 20.45
C PRO A 122 13.33 -4.72 19.24
N ALA A 123 12.23 -4.85 18.48
CA ALA A 123 12.18 -5.65 17.26
C ALA A 123 12.94 -5.02 16.08
N ALA A 124 13.27 -3.73 16.16
CA ALA A 124 13.99 -2.98 15.14
C ALA A 124 15.45 -2.67 15.52
N ARG A 125 15.94 -3.24 16.64
CA ARG A 125 17.30 -2.98 17.12
C ARG A 125 18.34 -3.33 16.06
N GLY A 126 19.15 -2.34 15.68
CA GLY A 126 20.20 -2.48 14.66
C GLY A 126 19.71 -2.33 13.21
N LEU A 127 18.42 -2.04 13.01
CA LEU A 127 17.81 -1.84 11.70
C LEU A 127 17.64 -0.37 11.32
N TYR A 128 18.04 0.57 12.19
CA TYR A 128 17.91 2.02 11.95
C TYR A 128 18.51 2.45 10.60
N GLY A 129 17.64 3.04 9.77
CA GLY A 129 17.99 3.50 8.42
C GLY A 129 18.09 2.39 7.37
N GLN A 130 17.82 1.13 7.72
CA GLN A 130 17.76 0.04 6.74
C GLN A 130 16.46 0.09 5.93
N VAL A 131 16.55 -0.31 4.67
CA VAL A 131 15.39 -0.52 3.80
C VAL A 131 14.76 -1.85 4.20
N ILE A 132 13.49 -1.81 4.60
CA ILE A 132 12.71 -2.97 5.08
C ILE A 132 11.72 -3.47 4.04
N ASP A 133 11.39 -2.65 3.04
CA ASP A 133 10.66 -3.06 1.85
C ASP A 133 11.22 -2.30 0.65
N ASP A 134 11.45 -2.98 -0.47
CA ASP A 134 12.10 -2.46 -1.68
C ASP A 134 11.42 -3.09 -2.90
N VAL A 135 10.83 -2.25 -3.76
CA VAL A 135 10.11 -2.74 -4.93
C VAL A 135 10.20 -1.75 -6.09
N TRP A 136 10.40 -2.31 -7.29
CA TRP A 136 10.15 -1.60 -8.53
C TRP A 136 8.71 -1.82 -8.97
N LEU A 137 7.98 -0.73 -9.16
CA LEU A 137 6.69 -0.70 -9.84
C LEU A 137 6.95 -0.24 -11.27
N VAL A 138 6.80 -1.17 -12.21
CA VAL A 138 7.06 -0.93 -13.63
C VAL A 138 5.76 -1.01 -14.41
N GLN A 139 5.33 0.09 -15.02
CA GLN A 139 4.14 0.15 -15.86
C GLN A 139 4.53 0.66 -17.24
N GLU A 140 4.48 -0.21 -18.25
CA GLU A 140 4.74 0.18 -19.64
C GLU A 140 3.44 0.51 -20.38
N GLN A 141 2.31 -0.03 -19.90
CA GLN A 141 1.00 0.11 -20.51
C GLN A 141 0.07 0.95 -19.62
N HIS A 142 0.26 2.27 -19.62
CA HIS A 142 -0.63 3.16 -18.87
C HIS A 142 -2.02 3.27 -19.52
N GLY A 143 -2.99 3.70 -18.74
CA GLY A 143 -4.39 3.87 -19.16
C GLY A 143 -5.30 2.86 -18.50
N SER A 144 -6.55 2.83 -18.94
CA SER A 144 -7.62 2.01 -18.34
C SER A 144 -7.19 0.56 -18.14
N PHE A 145 -7.34 0.05 -16.92
CA PHE A 145 -7.24 -1.39 -16.64
C PHE A 145 -8.48 -2.17 -17.07
N ALA A 146 -9.60 -1.46 -17.29
CA ALA A 146 -10.81 -2.08 -17.81
C ALA A 146 -10.56 -2.64 -19.22
N PRO A 147 -11.04 -3.86 -19.52
CA PRO A 147 -10.94 -4.44 -20.85
C PRO A 147 -11.45 -3.48 -21.92
N VAL A 148 -10.74 -3.41 -23.05
CA VAL A 148 -11.18 -2.62 -24.20
C VAL A 148 -12.45 -3.27 -24.77
N GLY A 149 -13.62 -2.77 -24.33
CA GLY A 149 -14.94 -3.15 -24.83
C GLY A 149 -15.82 -3.93 -23.85
N LYS A 150 -16.67 -3.20 -23.12
CA LYS A 150 -18.13 -3.14 -23.37
C LYS A 150 -18.63 -1.78 -22.91
N ALA A 151 -18.62 -0.81 -23.82
CA ALA A 151 -19.57 0.27 -23.74
C ALA A 151 -20.96 -0.37 -23.84
N SER A 152 -21.73 -0.32 -22.76
CA SER A 152 -23.18 -0.51 -22.78
C SER A 152 -23.84 0.84 -22.66
#